data_AF-A0A436G4K4-F1
#
_entry.id   AF-A0A436G4K4-F1
#
_cell.length_a   1.000
_cell.length_b   1.000
_cell.length_c   1.000
_cell.angle_alpha   90.00
_cell.angle_beta   90.00
_cell.angle_gamma   90.00
#
_symmetry.space_group_name_H-M   'P 1'
#
loop_
_entity.id
_entity.type
_entity.pdbx_description
1 polymer ?
#
loop_
_entity_poly.entity_id
_entity_poly.type
_entity_poly.pdbx_seq_one_letter_code
_entity_poly.pdbx_strand_id
1 'polypeptide(L)'
;FDLIADVAAEALPDAATGTGHACALETSLMMHVLGDSVRRDLIPPGGTPPSWPDPHLYAAPAVTVWRRFEAIRGNGVIGTPSQAGAEAGSRLFIAAVERSRAAILNIQSEFGQRNA
;
A
#
# COMPACT_ATOMS: atom_id res chain seq x y z
N PHE A 1 -3.75 1.50 5.51
CA PHE A 1 -3.79 0.11 5.01
C PHE A 1 -3.75 -0.89 6.16
N ASP A 2 -3.91 -0.43 7.40
CA ASP A 2 -3.64 -1.19 8.63
C ASP A 2 -4.47 -2.46 8.75
N LEU A 3 -5.69 -2.41 8.21
CA LEU A 3 -6.56 -3.58 8.14
C LEU A 3 -5.93 -4.73 7.37
N ILE A 4 -4.93 -4.56 6.49
CA ILE A 4 -4.31 -5.65 5.72
C ILE A 4 -2.80 -5.73 5.90
N ALA A 5 -2.26 -5.15 6.98
CA ALA A 5 -0.82 -5.06 7.19
C ALA A 5 -0.13 -6.44 7.30
N ASP A 6 -0.77 -7.39 7.98
CA ASP A 6 -0.36 -8.81 8.07
C ASP A 6 -0.36 -9.49 6.70
N VAL A 7 -1.41 -9.30 5.90
CA VAL A 7 -1.49 -9.86 4.54
C VAL A 7 -0.40 -9.29 3.65
N ALA A 8 -0.11 -7.99 3.78
CA ALA A 8 1.00 -7.37 3.07
C ALA A 8 2.36 -7.94 3.48
N ALA A 9 2.56 -8.20 4.77
CA ALA A 9 3.78 -8.83 5.28
C ALA A 9 4.02 -10.24 4.72
N GLU A 10 2.95 -10.99 4.45
CA GLU A 10 3.03 -12.33 3.85
C GLU A 10 3.07 -12.34 2.32
N ALA A 11 2.42 -11.37 1.68
CA ALA A 11 2.26 -11.33 0.22
C ALA A 11 3.40 -10.63 -0.50
N LEU A 12 4.13 -9.75 0.18
CA LEU A 12 5.19 -8.95 -0.41
C LEU A 12 6.58 -9.41 0.09
N PRO A 13 7.59 -9.49 -0.79
CA PRO A 13 8.94 -9.88 -0.39
C PRO A 13 9.59 -8.95 0.64
N ASP A 14 9.25 -7.66 0.61
CA ASP A 14 9.70 -6.67 1.58
C ASP A 14 8.57 -5.68 1.91
N ALA A 15 7.64 -6.11 2.76
CA ALA A 15 6.57 -5.22 3.22
C ALA A 15 7.09 -4.14 4.18
N ALA A 16 8.18 -4.42 4.90
CA ALA A 16 8.69 -3.55 5.94
C ALA A 16 9.35 -2.29 5.37
N THR A 17 10.15 -2.44 4.31
CA THR A 17 10.84 -1.32 3.68
C THR A 17 10.39 -1.02 2.26
N GLY A 18 9.62 -1.91 1.64
CA GLY A 18 9.17 -1.79 0.27
C GLY A 18 7.82 -1.10 0.06
N THR A 19 7.19 -0.51 1.09
CA THR A 19 5.80 0.00 1.03
C THR A 19 5.64 1.48 1.42
N GLY A 20 6.13 2.41 0.59
CA GLY A 20 5.99 3.86 0.80
C GLY A 20 5.00 4.57 -0.14
N HIS A 21 5.38 4.74 -1.41
CA HIS A 21 4.57 5.36 -2.46
C HIS A 21 4.96 4.86 -3.86
N ALA A 22 3.98 4.64 -4.72
CA ALA A 22 4.13 3.90 -5.98
C ALA A 22 4.94 2.61 -5.77
N CYS A 23 4.65 1.91 -4.67
CA CYS A 23 5.49 0.87 -4.09
C CYS A 23 5.07 -0.54 -4.56
N ALA A 24 5.65 -1.59 -3.96
CA ALA A 24 5.30 -2.98 -4.29
C ALA A 24 3.81 -3.27 -4.06
N LEU A 25 3.23 -2.74 -2.98
CA LEU A 25 1.83 -2.94 -2.61
C LEU A 25 0.88 -2.30 -3.64
N GLU A 26 1.05 -1.00 -3.90
CA GLU A 26 0.18 -0.25 -4.81
C GLU A 26 0.29 -0.76 -6.24
N THR A 27 1.52 -1.06 -6.69
CA THR A 27 1.77 -1.59 -8.03
C THR A 27 1.15 -2.98 -8.18
N SER A 28 1.23 -3.84 -7.16
CA SER A 28 0.59 -5.17 -7.17
C SER A 28 -0.93 -5.06 -7.28
N LEU A 29 -1.55 -4.17 -6.50
CA LEU A 29 -3.00 -3.90 -6.59
C LEU A 29 -3.38 -3.43 -7.99
N MET A 30 -2.66 -2.47 -8.57
CA MET A 30 -2.94 -1.99 -9.93
C MET A 30 -2.75 -3.08 -10.98
N MET A 31 -1.73 -3.93 -10.85
CA MET A 31 -1.53 -5.08 -11.75
C MET A 31 -2.69 -6.07 -11.71
N HIS A 32 -3.33 -6.23 -10.55
CA HIS A 32 -4.50 -7.10 -10.39
C HIS A 32 -5.79 -6.46 -10.91
N VAL A 33 -6.08 -5.21 -10.52
CA VAL A 33 -7.38 -4.58 -10.78
C VAL A 33 -7.45 -3.96 -12.18
N LEU A 34 -6.37 -3.32 -12.63
CA LEU A 34 -6.28 -2.60 -13.91
C LEU A 34 -4.92 -2.83 -14.56
N GLY A 35 -4.61 -4.10 -14.87
CA GLY A 35 -3.27 -4.53 -15.31
C GLY A 35 -2.69 -3.71 -16.48
N ASP A 36 -3.52 -3.31 -17.44
CA ASP A 36 -3.10 -2.55 -18.63
C ASP A 36 -2.68 -1.10 -18.31
N SER A 37 -3.05 -0.58 -17.13
CA SER A 37 -2.62 0.75 -16.68
C SER A 37 -1.17 0.77 -16.16
N VAL A 38 -0.56 -0.40 -15.92
CA VAL A 38 0.79 -0.52 -15.38
C VAL A 38 1.79 -0.74 -16.50
N ARG A 39 2.66 0.25 -16.74
CA ARG A 39 3.78 0.15 -17.69
C ARG A 39 4.92 -0.67 -17.09
N ARG A 40 4.81 -2.00 -17.17
CA ARG A 40 5.72 -2.96 -16.51
C ARG A 40 7.19 -2.73 -16.83
N ASP A 41 7.50 -2.42 -18.09
CA ASP A 41 8.87 -2.21 -18.56
C ASP A 41 9.52 -0.92 -18.03
N LEU A 42 8.73 -0.03 -17.40
CA LEU A 42 9.21 1.22 -16.81
C LEU A 42 9.27 1.18 -15.28
N ILE A 43 9.03 0.01 -14.66
CA ILE A 43 9.09 -0.14 -13.21
C ILE A 43 10.56 -0.09 -12.77
N PRO A 44 10.97 0.90 -11.95
CA PRO A 44 12.34 0.95 -11.45
C PRO A 44 12.55 -0.11 -10.36
N PRO A 45 13.81 -0.51 -10.08
CA PRO A 45 14.14 -1.37 -8.93
C PRO A 45 13.54 -0.85 -7.61
N GLY A 46 13.59 0.47 -7.42
CA GLY A 46 13.08 1.15 -6.24
C GLY A 46 14.01 1.12 -5.04
N GLY A 47 13.45 1.40 -3.86
CA GLY A 47 14.07 1.41 -2.54
C GLY A 47 13.53 2.55 -1.67
N THR A 48 13.70 2.44 -0.36
CA THR A 48 13.30 3.51 0.56
C THR A 48 14.51 4.38 0.93
N PRO A 49 14.49 5.69 0.64
CA PRO A 49 15.60 6.58 0.98
C PRO A 49 15.81 6.67 2.50
N PRO A 50 17.06 6.83 2.99
CA PRO A 50 17.33 7.04 4.43
C PRO A 50 16.66 8.30 5.00
N SER A 51 16.33 9.26 4.13
CA SER A 51 15.61 10.46 4.52
C SER A 51 14.13 10.19 4.82
N TRP A 52 13.59 9.02 4.46
CA TRP A 52 12.22 8.64 4.75
C TRP A 52 12.15 8.06 6.18
N PRO A 53 11.60 8.81 7.14
CA PRO A 53 11.82 8.55 8.58
C PRO A 53 11.07 7.32 9.10
N ASP A 54 10.14 6.78 8.32
CA ASP A 54 9.47 5.53 8.63
C ASP A 54 9.04 4.83 7.33
N PRO A 55 9.61 3.68 6.97
CA PRO A 55 9.28 2.98 5.74
C PRO A 55 7.87 2.39 5.73
N HIS A 56 7.15 2.42 6.86
CA HIS A 56 5.85 1.78 6.96
C HIS A 56 4.71 2.69 6.51
N LEU A 57 3.90 2.16 5.59
CA LEU A 57 2.58 2.70 5.25
C LEU A 57 1.58 2.67 6.43
N TYR A 58 1.96 2.03 7.54
CA TYR A 58 1.12 1.70 8.71
C TYR A 58 1.57 2.40 10.00
N ALA A 59 2.74 3.03 10.00
CA ALA A 59 3.23 3.70 11.20
C ALA A 59 2.63 5.10 11.30
N ALA A 60 2.09 5.44 12.46
CA ALA A 60 1.70 6.80 12.80
C ALA A 60 2.87 7.43 13.60
N PRO A 61 3.80 8.17 12.95
CA PRO A 61 4.88 8.79 13.67
C PRO A 61 4.34 9.85 14.64
N ALA A 62 4.99 9.98 15.79
CA ALA A 62 4.63 10.99 16.79
C ALA A 62 4.72 12.44 16.25
N VAL A 63 5.46 12.66 15.17
CA VAL A 63 5.63 13.95 14.48
C VAL A 63 5.58 13.74 12.96
N THR A 64 4.80 14.56 12.27
CA THR A 64 4.68 14.54 10.79
C THR A 64 5.44 15.72 10.17
N VAL A 65 6.25 15.45 9.14
CA VAL A 65 6.95 16.48 8.36
C VAL A 65 6.61 16.33 6.89
N TRP A 66 6.03 17.37 6.31
CA TRP A 66 5.75 17.42 4.87
C TRP A 66 7.00 17.74 4.08
N ARG A 67 7.24 16.99 3.00
CA ARG A 67 8.40 17.19 2.12
C ARG A 67 7.96 17.10 0.66
N ARG A 68 8.67 17.84 -0.18
CA ARG A 68 8.54 17.73 -1.64
C ARG A 68 9.10 16.40 -2.10
N PHE A 69 8.41 15.71 -3.02
CA PHE A 69 8.88 14.43 -3.56
C PHE A 69 10.26 14.55 -4.20
N GLU A 70 10.55 15.68 -4.86
CA GLU A 70 11.86 15.95 -5.46
C GLU A 70 13.00 15.96 -4.43
N ALA A 71 12.72 16.30 -3.17
CA ALA A 71 13.68 16.24 -2.08
C ALA A 71 13.83 14.84 -1.46
N ILE A 72 12.96 13.90 -1.82
CA ILE A 72 12.97 12.50 -1.35
C ILE A 72 13.50 11.58 -2.45
N ARG A 73 12.87 11.60 -3.62
CA ARG A 73 13.29 10.90 -4.84
C ARG A 73 12.67 11.55 -6.08
N GLY A 74 13.49 11.88 -7.08
CA GLY A 74 13.06 12.63 -8.27
C GLY A 74 12.02 11.95 -9.17
N ASN A 75 11.78 10.64 -9.03
CA ASN A 75 10.72 9.91 -9.76
C ASN A 75 9.48 9.63 -8.90
N GLY A 76 9.43 10.13 -7.65
CA GLY A 76 8.32 9.93 -6.71
C GLY A 76 8.24 8.55 -6.05
N VAL A 77 8.99 7.55 -6.50
CA VAL A 77 8.90 6.17 -5.99
C VAL A 77 9.55 6.03 -4.61
N ILE A 78 8.85 5.40 -3.68
CA ILE A 78 9.34 5.10 -2.33
C ILE A 78 8.97 3.66 -2.00
N GLY A 79 9.98 2.79 -1.88
CA GLY A 79 9.79 1.34 -1.80
C GLY A 79 10.13 0.63 -3.11
N THR A 80 9.81 -0.66 -3.22
CA THR A 80 10.38 -1.59 -4.21
C THR A 80 9.35 -2.11 -5.22
N PRO A 81 8.80 -1.26 -6.12
CA PRO A 81 7.76 -1.70 -7.06
C PRO A 81 8.21 -2.79 -8.03
N SER A 82 9.52 -2.99 -8.21
CA SER A 82 10.08 -4.12 -8.97
C SER A 82 9.72 -5.50 -8.39
N GLN A 83 9.36 -5.56 -7.11
CA GLN A 83 8.93 -6.78 -6.43
C GLN A 83 7.40 -7.00 -6.50
N ALA A 84 6.68 -6.14 -7.23
CA ALA A 84 5.24 -6.26 -7.38
C ALA A 84 4.83 -7.46 -8.24
N GLY A 85 3.64 -8.00 -7.94
CA GLY A 85 3.05 -9.09 -8.72
C GLY A 85 1.53 -9.09 -8.64
N ALA A 86 0.88 -9.49 -9.74
CA ALA A 86 -0.58 -9.54 -9.82
C ALA A 86 -1.19 -10.54 -8.81
N GLU A 87 -0.48 -11.63 -8.49
CA GLU A 87 -0.91 -12.59 -7.48
C GLU A 87 -0.93 -11.98 -6.07
N ALA A 88 0.14 -11.27 -5.69
CA ALA A 88 0.17 -10.51 -4.44
C ALA A 88 -0.95 -9.47 -4.41
N GLY A 89 -1.19 -8.79 -5.54
CA GLY A 89 -2.29 -7.84 -5.72
C GLY A 89 -3.67 -8.46 -5.48
N SER A 90 -3.91 -9.66 -5.98
CA SER A 90 -5.15 -10.41 -5.76
C SER A 90 -5.38 -10.71 -4.28
N ARG A 91 -4.35 -11.24 -3.59
CA ARG A 91 -4.40 -11.53 -2.15
C ARG A 91 -4.71 -10.28 -1.33
N LEU A 92 -4.02 -9.19 -1.63
CA LEU A 92 -4.22 -7.88 -0.98
C LEU A 92 -5.62 -7.33 -1.24
N PHE A 93 -6.11 -7.40 -2.48
CA PHE A 93 -7.41 -6.88 -2.86
C PHE A 93 -8.56 -7.62 -2.17
N ILE A 94 -8.53 -8.95 -2.18
CA ILE A 94 -9.53 -9.78 -1.50
C ILE A 94 -9.57 -9.45 0.00
N ALA A 95 -8.41 -9.45 0.65
CA ALA A 95 -8.33 -9.13 2.07
C ALA A 95 -8.83 -7.71 2.39
N ALA A 96 -8.51 -6.73 1.54
CA ALA A 96 -8.99 -5.35 1.72
C ALA A 96 -10.52 -5.28 1.66
N VAL A 97 -11.13 -5.90 0.65
CA VAL A 97 -12.59 -5.93 0.48
C VAL A 97 -13.27 -6.61 1.68
N GLU A 98 -12.78 -7.79 2.07
CA GLU A 98 -13.36 -8.56 3.18
C GLU A 98 -13.28 -7.80 4.51
N ARG A 99 -12.12 -7.22 4.82
CA ARG A 99 -11.90 -6.51 6.09
C ARG A 99 -12.60 -5.17 6.13
N SER A 100 -12.64 -4.44 5.01
CA SER A 100 -13.47 -3.24 4.91
C SER A 100 -14.96 -3.55 5.08
N ARG A 101 -15.46 -4.65 4.48
CA ARG A 101 -16.83 -5.10 4.68
C ARG A 101 -17.12 -5.42 6.15
N ALA A 102 -16.24 -6.17 6.82
CA ALA A 102 -16.38 -6.49 8.24
C ALA A 102 -16.41 -5.22 9.10
N ALA A 103 -15.51 -4.27 8.85
CA ALA A 103 -15.48 -2.99 9.58
C ALA A 103 -16.79 -2.20 9.41
N ILE A 104 -17.33 -2.12 8.18
CA ILE A 104 -18.60 -1.44 7.90
C ILE A 104 -19.76 -2.13 8.64
N LEU A 105 -19.83 -3.45 8.62
CA LEU A 105 -20.89 -4.19 9.32
C LEU A 105 -20.83 -4.00 10.83
N ASN A 106 -19.63 -4.00 11.42
CA ASN A 106 -19.47 -3.73 12.85
C ASN A 106 -19.97 -2.33 13.21
N ILE A 107 -19.58 -1.31 12.43
CA ILE A 107 -20.06 0.06 12.60
C ILE A 107 -21.59 0.12 12.52
N GLN A 108 -22.20 -0.56 11.54
CA GLN A 108 -23.65 -0.60 11.39
C GLN A 108 -24.35 -1.29 12.57
N SER A 109 -23.76 -2.37 13.13
CA SER A 109 -24.34 -3.07 14.28
C SER A 109 -24.23 -2.27 15.58
N GLU A 110 -23.15 -1.50 15.76
CA GLU A 110 -22.90 -0.76 17.01
C GLU A 110 -23.59 0.62 17.03
N PHE A 111 -23.69 1.28 15.87
CA PHE A 111 -24.17 2.67 15.79
C PHE A 111 -25.48 2.83 15.01
N GLY A 112 -26.05 1.72 14.51
CA GLY A 112 -27.28 1.69 13.72
C GLY A 112 -27.09 2.19 12.27
N GLN A 113 -27.98 1.77 11.37
CA GLN A 113 -28.08 2.41 10.06
C GLN A 113 -28.74 3.79 10.26
N ARG A 114 -28.16 4.85 9.68
CA ARG A 114 -28.95 6.07 9.44
C ARG A 114 -30.06 5.68 8.48
N ASN A 115 -31.27 5.50 9.00
CA ASN A 115 -32.45 5.36 8.15
C ASN A 115 -32.49 6.57 7.22
N ALA A 116 -32.38 6.32 5.92
CA ALA A 116 -32.65 7.29 4.87
C ALA A 116 -34.16 7.45 4.67
#